data_AF-A0A938PGS3-F1
#
_entry.id   AF-A0A938PGS3-F1
#
_cell.length_a   1.000
_cell.length_b   1.000
_cell.length_c   1.000
_cell.angle_alpha   90.00
_cell.angle_beta   90.00
_cell.angle_gamma   90.00
#
_symmetry.space_group_name_H-M   'P 1'
#
loop_
_entity.id
_entity.type
_entity.pdbx_description
1 polymer ?
#
loop_
_entity_poly.entity_id
_entity_poly.type
_entity_poly.pdbx_seq_one_letter_code
_entity_poly.pdbx_strand_id
1 'polypeptide(L)'
;ERMLNVFEAALKKSENGEKVQPQVYFDIIEFIKKFGDKCHHGKEEDLLFPAMEIKGFSKQMGPVAVMLYEHTQGRNLVAVMTSAAERYATGDASALKDLALAGRNFIGLLRQHIQKEDNILFVMSDQHFNEVEQNELLAKFQKVEQENEACASKSKFISTLESLEKEFIS
;
A
#
# COMPACT_ATOMS: atom_id res chain seq x y z
N GLU A 1 4.20 -7.54 -0.49
CA GLU A 1 5.28 -7.24 0.49
C GLU A 1 6.64 -6.80 -0.09
N ARG A 2 7.08 -7.23 -1.29
CA ARG A 2 8.40 -6.90 -1.87
C ARG A 2 8.85 -5.43 -1.72
N MET A 3 7.98 -4.48 -2.08
CA MET A 3 8.29 -3.04 -1.95
C MET A 3 8.52 -2.61 -0.49
N LEU A 4 7.86 -3.23 0.49
CA LEU A 4 8.07 -2.93 1.91
C LEU A 4 9.48 -3.34 2.36
N ASN A 5 10.00 -4.45 1.84
CA ASN A 5 11.35 -4.91 2.15
C ASN A 5 12.41 -3.98 1.55
N VAL A 6 12.21 -3.54 0.30
CA VAL A 6 13.04 -2.50 -0.34
C VAL A 6 13.02 -1.22 0.50
N PHE A 7 11.84 -0.76 0.89
CA PHE A 7 11.71 0.45 1.67
C PHE A 7 12.41 0.33 3.04
N GLU A 8 12.24 -0.80 3.71
CA GLU A 8 12.92 -1.10 4.98
C GLU A 8 14.44 -1.06 4.85
N ALA A 9 15.00 -1.62 3.77
CA ALA A 9 16.42 -1.59 3.48
C ALA A 9 16.92 -0.17 3.16
N ALA A 10 16.17 0.61 2.38
CA ALA A 10 16.49 2.00 2.09
C ALA A 10 16.47 2.89 3.33
N LEU A 11 15.52 2.69 4.25
CA LEU A 11 15.51 3.38 5.55
C LEU A 11 16.71 2.99 6.39
N LYS A 12 17.03 1.69 6.47
CA LYS A 12 18.19 1.19 7.23
C LYS A 12 19.51 1.77 6.74
N LYS A 13 19.73 1.88 5.42
CA LYS A 13 20.92 2.54 4.87
C LYS A 13 21.02 3.99 5.32
N SER A 14 19.95 4.76 5.21
CA SER A 14 19.92 6.16 5.67
C SER A 14 20.13 6.31 7.17
N GLU A 15 19.55 5.43 7.99
CA GLU A 15 19.76 5.40 9.45
C GLU A 15 21.23 5.10 9.82
N ASN A 16 21.93 4.30 9.00
CA ASN A 16 23.36 4.03 9.15
C ASN A 16 24.27 5.17 8.64
N GLY A 17 23.69 6.27 8.15
CA GLY A 17 24.42 7.42 7.60
C GLY A 17 24.88 7.23 6.15
N GLU A 18 24.45 6.15 5.49
CA GLU A 18 24.70 5.97 4.05
C GLU A 18 23.75 6.85 3.24
N LYS A 19 24.26 7.42 2.14
CA LYS A 19 23.46 8.30 1.29
C LYS A 19 22.52 7.49 0.40
N VAL A 20 21.21 7.63 0.62
CA VAL A 20 20.17 7.17 -0.31
C VAL A 20 19.66 8.36 -1.11
N GLN A 21 19.52 8.23 -2.43
CA GLN A 21 19.05 9.35 -3.25
C GLN A 21 17.57 9.64 -2.96
N PRO A 22 17.16 10.92 -2.87
CA PRO A 22 15.74 11.28 -2.65
C PRO A 22 14.77 10.62 -3.63
N GLN A 23 15.21 10.40 -4.88
CA GLN A 23 14.41 9.74 -5.91
C GLN A 23 13.93 8.34 -5.50
N VAL A 24 14.74 7.58 -4.74
CA VAL A 24 14.35 6.26 -4.22
C VAL A 24 13.08 6.36 -3.38
N TYR A 25 13.00 7.36 -2.50
CA TYR A 25 11.83 7.57 -1.66
C TYR A 25 10.63 8.05 -2.46
N PHE A 26 10.83 8.91 -3.46
CA PHE A 26 9.74 9.31 -4.35
C PHE A 26 9.17 8.13 -5.13
N ASP A 27 10.02 7.24 -5.65
CA ASP A 27 9.59 6.06 -6.40
C ASP A 27 8.80 5.09 -5.51
N ILE A 28 9.26 4.85 -4.28
CA ILE A 28 8.57 4.03 -3.29
C ILE A 28 7.21 4.65 -2.92
N ILE A 29 7.17 5.96 -2.64
CA ILE A 29 5.95 6.67 -2.27
C ILE A 29 4.96 6.69 -3.45
N GLU A 30 5.44 6.88 -4.68
CA GLU A 30 4.60 6.82 -5.88
C GLU A 30 3.99 5.42 -6.06
N PHE A 31 4.78 4.36 -5.89
CA PHE A 31 4.29 2.98 -5.90
C PHE A 31 3.18 2.79 -4.86
N ILE A 32 3.41 3.22 -3.62
CA ILE A 32 2.43 3.09 -2.53
C ILE A 32 1.13 3.84 -2.87
N LYS A 33 1.23 5.09 -3.33
CA LYS A 33 0.06 5.94 -3.63
C LYS A 33 -0.75 5.41 -4.80
N LYS A 34 -0.08 4.98 -5.88
CA LYS A 34 -0.77 4.59 -7.11
C LYS A 34 -1.18 3.12 -7.07
N PHE A 35 -0.23 2.23 -6.86
CA PHE A 35 -0.51 0.79 -6.88
C PHE A 35 -1.19 0.32 -5.59
N GLY A 36 -0.64 0.66 -4.43
CA GLY A 36 -1.21 0.24 -3.13
C GLY A 36 -2.57 0.88 -2.85
N ASP A 37 -2.65 2.21 -2.86
CA ASP A 37 -3.88 2.91 -2.49
C ASP A 37 -4.87 3.01 -3.67
N LYS A 38 -4.52 3.76 -4.74
CA LYS A 38 -5.50 4.04 -5.81
C LYS A 38 -5.95 2.83 -6.60
N CYS A 39 -5.13 1.79 -6.72
CA CYS A 39 -5.50 0.57 -7.43
C CYS A 39 -6.06 -0.50 -6.47
N HIS A 40 -5.25 -0.95 -5.51
CA HIS A 40 -5.63 -2.07 -4.64
C HIS A 40 -6.69 -1.69 -3.60
N HIS A 41 -6.45 -0.70 -2.73
CA HIS A 41 -7.48 -0.25 -1.80
C HIS A 41 -8.72 0.31 -2.53
N GLY A 42 -8.55 0.91 -3.71
CA GLY A 42 -9.66 1.34 -4.54
C GLY A 42 -10.62 0.19 -4.90
N LYS A 43 -10.10 -0.97 -5.32
CA LYS A 43 -10.93 -2.17 -5.54
C LYS A 43 -11.66 -2.59 -4.28
N GLU A 44 -11.03 -2.47 -3.13
CA GLU A 44 -11.63 -2.90 -1.87
C GLU A 44 -12.72 -1.95 -1.40
N GLU A 45 -12.42 -0.66 -1.32
CA GLU A 45 -13.33 0.37 -0.83
C GLU A 45 -14.53 0.57 -1.76
N ASP A 46 -14.32 0.46 -3.07
CA ASP A 46 -15.38 0.73 -4.07
C ASP A 46 -16.20 -0.52 -4.43
N LEU A 47 -15.66 -1.73 -4.24
CA LEU A 47 -16.30 -2.97 -4.69
C LEU A 47 -16.41 -4.05 -3.60
N LEU A 48 -15.30 -4.47 -2.98
CA LEU A 48 -15.33 -5.57 -2.00
C LEU A 48 -16.11 -5.19 -0.74
N PHE A 49 -15.76 -4.09 -0.09
CA PHE A 49 -16.37 -3.68 1.18
C PHE A 49 -17.86 -3.36 1.03
N PRO A 50 -18.33 -2.69 -0.05
CA PRO A 50 -19.76 -2.58 -0.33
C PRO A 50 -20.44 -3.94 -0.53
N ALA A 51 -19.81 -4.89 -1.23
CA ALA A 51 -20.36 -6.23 -1.40
C ALA A 51 -20.45 -6.99 -0.06
N MET A 52 -19.43 -6.86 0.80
CA MET A 52 -19.43 -7.44 2.15
C MET A 52 -20.49 -6.78 3.04
N GLU A 53 -20.73 -5.48 2.90
CA GLU A 53 -21.79 -4.78 3.64
C GLU A 53 -23.17 -5.36 3.34
N ILE A 54 -23.44 -5.71 2.08
CA ILE A 54 -24.68 -6.41 1.68
C ILE A 54 -24.79 -7.79 2.35
N LYS A 55 -23.65 -8.44 2.65
CA LYS A 55 -23.59 -9.70 3.40
C LYS A 55 -23.67 -9.53 4.92
N GLY A 56 -23.86 -8.30 5.41
CA GLY A 56 -24.05 -7.99 6.83
C GLY A 56 -22.79 -7.54 7.59
N PHE A 57 -21.67 -7.30 6.89
CA PHE A 57 -20.45 -6.78 7.52
C PHE A 57 -20.56 -5.27 7.73
N SER A 58 -20.40 -4.80 8.97
CA SER A 58 -20.52 -3.36 9.27
C SER A 58 -19.27 -2.58 8.84
N LYS A 59 -19.49 -1.35 8.33
CA LYS A 59 -18.42 -0.36 8.09
C LYS A 59 -18.01 0.41 9.35
N GLN A 60 -18.75 0.28 10.45
CA GLN A 60 -18.51 0.99 11.71
C GLN A 60 -17.89 0.08 12.78
N MET A 61 -18.03 -1.24 12.65
CA MET A 61 -17.44 -2.22 13.55
C MET A 61 -17.04 -3.50 12.81
N GLY A 62 -16.09 -4.24 13.37
CA GLY A 62 -15.63 -5.51 12.79
C GLY A 62 -14.58 -5.32 11.68
N PRO A 63 -14.33 -6.35 10.87
CA PRO A 63 -13.14 -6.41 10.01
C PRO A 63 -13.10 -5.32 8.94
N VAL A 64 -14.23 -5.04 8.26
CA VAL A 64 -14.30 -3.97 7.24
C VAL A 64 -13.99 -2.59 7.85
N ALA A 65 -14.53 -2.30 9.03
CA ALA A 65 -14.24 -1.05 9.73
C ALA A 65 -12.75 -0.90 10.09
N VAL A 66 -12.10 -2.00 10.51
CA VAL A 66 -10.65 -2.01 10.80
C VAL A 66 -9.84 -1.74 9.53
N MET A 67 -10.18 -2.36 8.40
CA MET A 67 -9.45 -2.13 7.13
C MET A 67 -9.57 -0.67 6.68
N LEU A 68 -10.78 -0.10 6.69
CA LEU A 68 -11.01 1.32 6.36
C LEU A 68 -10.24 2.28 7.27
N TYR A 69 -10.20 1.98 8.57
CA TYR A 69 -9.42 2.76 9.53
C TYR A 69 -7.93 2.72 9.18
N GLU A 70 -7.39 1.55 8.86
CA GLU A 70 -5.98 1.38 8.52
C GLU A 70 -5.61 1.98 7.17
N HIS A 71 -6.49 1.94 6.17
CA HIS A 71 -6.28 2.68 4.92
C HIS A 71 -6.10 4.17 5.21
N THR A 72 -6.93 4.72 6.09
CA THR A 72 -6.82 6.13 6.53
C THR A 72 -5.49 6.40 7.25
N GLN A 73 -5.09 5.53 8.19
CA GLN A 73 -3.79 5.65 8.87
C GLN A 73 -2.62 5.57 7.88
N GLY A 74 -2.67 4.64 6.93
CA GLY A 74 -1.67 4.48 5.87
C GLY A 74 -1.54 5.74 5.02
N ARG A 75 -2.65 6.33 4.57
CA ARG A 75 -2.64 7.58 3.80
C ARG A 75 -2.05 8.75 4.59
N ASN A 76 -2.31 8.84 5.90
CA ASN A 76 -1.72 9.86 6.76
C ASN A 76 -0.20 9.71 6.86
N LEU A 77 0.30 8.48 7.05
CA LEU A 77 1.74 8.21 7.07
C LEU A 77 2.40 8.53 5.72
N VAL A 78 1.74 8.21 4.61
CA VAL A 78 2.20 8.55 3.25
C VAL A 78 2.31 10.07 3.05
N ALA A 79 1.38 10.85 3.60
CA ALA A 79 1.48 12.32 3.54
C ALA A 79 2.71 12.84 4.30
N VAL A 80 2.99 12.30 5.48
CA VAL A 80 4.20 12.64 6.26
C VAL A 80 5.47 12.25 5.50
N MET A 81 5.53 11.04 4.95
CA MET A 81 6.67 10.57 4.14
C MET A 81 6.89 11.44 2.90
N THR A 82 5.81 11.87 2.24
CA THR A 82 5.89 12.75 1.07
C THR A 82 6.55 14.08 1.43
N SER A 83 6.08 14.73 2.49
CA SER A 83 6.65 16.01 2.95
C SER A 83 8.11 15.86 3.40
N ALA A 84 8.44 14.77 4.08
CA ALA A 84 9.81 14.50 4.50
C ALA A 84 10.75 14.24 3.31
N ALA A 85 10.30 13.50 2.29
CA ALA A 85 11.06 13.27 1.07
C ALA A 85 11.31 14.56 0.27
N GLU A 86 10.32 15.45 0.19
CA GLU A 86 10.45 16.78 -0.43
C GLU A 86 11.48 17.65 0.28
N ARG A 87 11.42 17.74 1.61
CA ARG A 87 12.43 18.47 2.40
C ARG A 87 13.81 17.88 2.23
N TYR A 88 13.93 16.56 2.28
CA TYR A 88 15.20 15.88 2.07
C TYR A 88 15.79 16.18 0.68
N ALA A 89 14.96 16.19 -0.37
CA ALA A 89 15.37 16.53 -1.73
C ALA A 89 15.90 17.97 -1.87
N THR A 90 15.47 18.88 -1.00
CA THR A 90 15.95 20.28 -0.97
C THR A 90 17.15 20.51 -0.04
N GLY A 91 17.70 19.44 0.57
CA GLY A 91 18.93 19.47 1.35
C GLY A 91 18.75 19.42 2.87
N ASP A 92 17.51 19.32 3.38
CA ASP A 92 17.26 19.13 4.81
C ASP A 92 17.54 17.67 5.21
N ALA A 93 18.77 17.40 5.63
CA ALA A 93 19.17 16.08 6.12
C ALA A 93 18.41 15.65 7.39
N SER A 94 17.85 16.58 8.17
CA SER A 94 17.08 16.23 9.37
C SER A 94 15.75 15.55 9.04
N ALA A 95 15.20 15.80 7.85
CA ALA A 95 13.96 15.19 7.36
C ALA A 95 14.05 13.67 7.21
N LEU A 96 15.25 13.10 7.11
CA LEU A 96 15.44 11.64 7.11
C LEU A 96 14.92 10.97 8.38
N LYS A 97 14.94 11.66 9.53
CA LYS A 97 14.39 11.13 10.78
C LYS A 97 12.87 10.98 10.70
N ASP A 98 12.20 11.99 10.15
CA ASP A 98 10.75 11.98 9.98
C ASP A 98 10.33 10.93 8.94
N LEU A 99 11.10 10.83 7.86
CA LEU A 99 10.90 9.81 6.83
C LEU A 99 11.08 8.39 7.39
N ALA A 100 12.12 8.15 8.19
CA ALA A 100 12.36 6.87 8.83
C ALA A 100 11.25 6.52 9.83
N LEU A 101 10.87 7.44 10.70
CA LEU A 101 9.79 7.21 11.67
C LEU A 101 8.46 6.88 10.99
N ALA A 102 8.03 7.70 10.03
CA ALA A 102 6.79 7.47 9.30
C ALA A 102 6.86 6.20 8.45
N GLY A 103 8.00 5.93 7.82
CA GLY A 103 8.22 4.74 7.01
C GLY A 103 8.20 3.44 7.80
N ARG A 104 8.83 3.39 8.97
CA ARG A 104 8.77 2.23 9.88
C ARG A 104 7.35 1.96 10.35
N ASN A 105 6.62 3.00 10.73
CA ASN A 105 5.21 2.88 11.11
C ASN A 105 4.35 2.39 9.95
N PHE A 106 4.59 2.89 8.74
CA PHE A 106 3.86 2.45 7.53
C PHE A 106 4.13 0.98 7.21
N ILE A 107 5.40 0.55 7.25
CA ILE A 107 5.80 -0.84 7.01
C ILE A 107 5.16 -1.77 8.04
N GLY A 108 5.21 -1.41 9.33
CA GLY A 108 4.57 -2.18 10.40
C GLY A 108 3.06 -2.29 10.22
N LEU A 109 2.40 -1.18 9.93
CA LEU A 109 0.97 -1.12 9.65
C LEU A 109 0.61 -2.04 8.47
N LEU A 110 1.27 -1.90 7.32
CA LEU A 110 0.91 -2.67 6.12
C LEU A 110 1.18 -4.17 6.27
N ARG A 111 2.25 -4.58 6.97
CA ARG A 111 2.49 -6.01 7.22
C ARG A 111 1.35 -6.63 8.04
N GLN A 112 0.87 -5.92 9.06
CA GLN A 112 -0.27 -6.38 9.85
C GLN A 112 -1.58 -6.32 9.06
N HIS A 113 -1.74 -5.29 8.23
CA HIS A 113 -2.89 -5.11 7.35
C HIS A 113 -3.04 -6.31 6.39
N ILE A 114 -1.97 -6.61 5.63
CA ILE A 114 -1.91 -7.75 4.69
C ILE A 114 -2.24 -9.06 5.40
N GLN A 115 -1.72 -9.29 6.61
CA GLN A 115 -2.06 -10.51 7.34
C GLN A 115 -3.55 -10.61 7.69
N LYS A 116 -4.21 -9.49 7.98
CA LYS A 116 -5.66 -9.50 8.28
C LYS A 116 -6.48 -9.67 7.02
N GLU A 117 -6.04 -9.11 5.90
CA GLU A 117 -6.66 -9.35 4.60
C GLU A 117 -6.60 -10.84 4.26
N ASP A 118 -5.40 -11.41 4.19
CA ASP A 118 -5.15 -12.78 3.75
C ASP A 118 -5.80 -13.83 4.65
N ASN A 119 -5.72 -13.65 5.98
CA ASN A 119 -6.08 -14.70 6.93
C ASN A 119 -7.45 -14.51 7.58
N ILE A 120 -8.08 -13.34 7.42
CA ILE A 120 -9.37 -13.03 8.06
C ILE A 120 -10.37 -12.52 7.03
N LEU A 121 -10.08 -11.38 6.38
CA LEU A 121 -11.05 -10.69 5.55
C LEU A 121 -11.42 -11.49 4.29
N PHE A 122 -10.43 -12.00 3.57
CA PHE A 122 -10.65 -12.79 2.36
C PHE A 122 -11.26 -14.15 2.69
N VAL A 123 -10.81 -14.81 3.76
CA VAL A 123 -11.42 -16.05 4.27
C VAL A 123 -12.90 -15.85 4.61
N MET A 124 -13.25 -14.74 5.29
CA MET A 124 -14.63 -14.40 5.57
C MET A 124 -15.42 -14.10 4.31
N SER A 125 -14.82 -13.40 3.35
CA SER A 125 -15.45 -13.13 2.05
C SER A 125 -15.80 -14.43 1.32
N ASP A 126 -14.85 -15.35 1.19
CA ASP A 126 -15.05 -16.63 0.50
C ASP A 126 -16.15 -17.50 1.13
N GLN A 127 -16.34 -17.39 2.45
CA GLN A 127 -17.40 -18.12 3.17
C GLN A 127 -18.81 -17.53 2.93
N HIS A 128 -18.92 -16.26 2.54
CA HIS A 128 -20.20 -15.55 2.45
C HIS A 128 -20.66 -15.30 1.00
N PHE A 129 -19.74 -15.30 0.03
CA PHE A 129 -20.06 -15.16 -1.38
C PHE A 129 -20.16 -16.52 -2.07
N ASN A 130 -21.24 -16.73 -2.82
CA ASN A 130 -21.33 -17.89 -3.71
C ASN A 130 -20.52 -17.67 -5.00
N GLU A 131 -20.35 -18.73 -5.80
CA GLU A 131 -19.54 -18.70 -7.03
C GLU A 131 -19.99 -17.63 -8.03
N VAL A 132 -21.29 -17.38 -8.18
CA VAL A 132 -21.80 -16.36 -9.10
C VAL A 132 -21.37 -14.97 -8.63
N GLU A 133 -21.54 -14.67 -7.34
CA GLU A 133 -21.16 -13.39 -6.75
C GLU A 133 -19.64 -13.16 -6.80
N GLN A 134 -18.85 -14.21 -6.57
CA GLN A 134 -17.39 -14.14 -6.69
C GLN A 134 -16.97 -13.83 -8.13
N ASN A 135 -17.57 -14.50 -9.12
CA ASN A 135 -17.29 -14.26 -10.54
C ASN A 135 -17.69 -12.83 -10.97
N GLU A 136 -18.82 -12.33 -10.50
CA GLU A 136 -19.24 -10.95 -10.75
C GLU A 136 -18.26 -9.93 -10.15
N LEU A 137 -17.80 -10.16 -8.91
CA LEU A 137 -16.84 -9.29 -8.27
C LEU A 137 -15.48 -9.31 -8.97
N LEU A 138 -15.02 -10.50 -9.38
CA LEU A 138 -13.79 -10.67 -10.14
C LEU A 138 -13.84 -9.92 -11.48
N ALA A 139 -14.96 -9.99 -12.20
CA ALA A 139 -15.15 -9.24 -13.44
C ALA A 139 -15.08 -7.72 -13.21
N LYS A 140 -15.65 -7.22 -12.10
CA LYS A 140 -15.56 -5.81 -11.72
C LYS A 140 -14.11 -5.41 -11.38
N PHE A 141 -13.37 -6.24 -10.66
CA PHE A 141 -11.95 -6.00 -10.39
C PHE A 141 -11.11 -5.92 -11.67
N GLN A 142 -11.31 -6.85 -12.59
CA GLN A 142 -10.61 -6.84 -13.88
C GLN A 142 -10.91 -5.57 -14.68
N LYS A 143 -12.16 -5.10 -14.65
CA LYS A 143 -12.54 -3.84 -15.29
C LYS A 143 -11.81 -2.64 -14.67
N VAL A 144 -11.75 -2.57 -13.33
CA VAL A 144 -10.97 -1.53 -12.63
C VAL A 144 -9.49 -1.62 -13.03
N GLU A 145 -8.92 -2.80 -13.12
CA GLU A 145 -7.52 -2.95 -13.51
C GLU A 145 -7.20 -2.46 -14.93
N GLN A 146 -8.18 -2.55 -15.84
CA GLN A 146 -8.06 -2.08 -17.22
C GLN A 146 -8.31 -0.58 -17.37
N GLU A 147 -9.28 -0.02 -16.62
CA GLU A 147 -9.75 1.36 -16.78
C GLU A 147 -9.05 2.35 -15.85
N ASN A 148 -8.58 1.91 -14.68
CA ASN A 148 -7.87 2.75 -13.72
C ASN A 148 -6.40 2.88 -14.13
N GLU A 149 -5.98 4.08 -14.49
CA GLU A 149 -4.60 4.39 -14.91
C GLU A 149 -3.54 3.96 -13.87
N ALA A 150 -3.87 4.06 -12.58
CA ALA A 150 -2.99 3.63 -11.51
C ALA A 150 -2.77 2.10 -11.50
N CYS A 151 -3.79 1.32 -11.90
CA CYS A 151 -3.68 -0.12 -12.11
C CYS A 151 -3.00 -0.46 -13.44
N ALA A 152 -3.30 0.27 -14.51
CA ALA A 152 -2.72 0.04 -15.84
C ALA A 152 -1.20 0.23 -15.86
N SER A 153 -0.66 1.05 -14.94
CA SER A 153 0.77 1.29 -14.76
C SER A 153 1.52 0.14 -14.04
N LYS A 154 0.89 -1.01 -13.81
CA LYS A 154 1.48 -2.15 -13.08
C LYS A 154 2.86 -2.59 -13.62
N SER A 155 3.04 -2.64 -14.93
CA SER A 155 4.34 -3.01 -15.54
C SER A 155 5.46 -2.03 -15.20
N LYS A 156 5.17 -0.73 -15.22
CA LYS A 156 6.11 0.33 -14.79
C LYS A 156 6.51 0.12 -13.33
N PHE A 157 5.53 -0.10 -12.45
CA PHE A 157 5.79 -0.30 -11.02
C PHE A 157 6.59 -1.57 -10.72
N ILE A 158 6.36 -2.66 -11.47
CA ILE A 158 7.18 -3.87 -11.37
C ILE A 158 8.63 -3.57 -11.78
N SER A 159 8.84 -2.85 -12.89
CA SER A 159 10.18 -2.47 -13.32
C SER A 159 10.91 -1.58 -12.30
N THR A 160 10.22 -0.60 -11.72
CA THR A 160 10.74 0.23 -10.62
C THR A 160 11.12 -0.63 -9.41
N LEU A 161 10.22 -1.53 -8.98
CA LEU A 161 10.48 -2.45 -7.87
C LEU A 161 11.72 -3.31 -8.12
N GLU A 162 11.82 -3.94 -9.28
CA GLU A 162 12.97 -4.80 -9.63
C GLU A 162 14.29 -4.02 -9.69
N SER A 163 14.26 -2.77 -10.16
CA SER A 163 15.43 -1.89 -10.12
C SER A 163 15.86 -1.61 -8.68
N LEU A 164 14.92 -1.26 -7.81
CA LEU A 164 15.23 -0.95 -6.41
C LEU A 164 15.65 -2.20 -5.62
N GLU A 165 15.08 -3.38 -5.90
CA GLU A 165 15.51 -4.63 -5.29
C GLU A 165 16.97 -4.94 -5.59
N LYS A 166 17.43 -4.72 -6.83
CA LYS A 166 18.84 -4.87 -7.19
C LYS A 166 19.76 -3.92 -6.41
N GLU A 167 19.28 -2.74 -6.05
CA GLU A 167 20.06 -1.72 -5.32
C GLU A 167 20.11 -1.95 -3.80
N PHE A 168 19.03 -2.49 -3.22
CA PHE A 168 18.84 -2.51 -1.76
C PHE A 168 18.79 -3.91 -1.12
N ILE A 169 18.50 -4.96 -1.88
CA ILE A 169 18.32 -6.32 -1.36
C ILE A 169 19.47 -7.26 -1.76
N SER A 170 20.32 -6.84 -2.70
CA SER A 170 21.48 -7.61 -3.15
C SER A 170 22.64 -7.66 -2.16
#